data_AF-A0A949ITE4-F1
#
_entry.id   AF-A0A949ITE4-F1
#
_cell.length_a   1.000
_cell.length_b   1.000
_cell.length_c   1.000
_cell.angle_alpha   90.00
_cell.angle_beta   90.00
_cell.angle_gamma   90.00
#
_symmetry.space_group_name_H-M   'P 1'
#
loop_
_entity.id
_entity.type
_entity.pdbx_description
1 polymer ?
#
loop_
_entity_poly.entity_id
_entity_poly.type
_entity_poly.pdbx_seq_one_letter_code
_entity_poly.pdbx_strand_id
1 'polypeptide(L)'
;MWLYAIAALGALAQYAMSWQLVIAGCLVVSFCGFMIKAQRITARDTIYASHVEWTANTLRIGGYYLLPLSLLLTMYLVDRYTNINGLFNLMASSNGDLSTQVNTVQSFMNDNSQRIDFITTLCITPPIFWWVWRCWFGLWRAQNSEPIDFPDAFF
;
A
#
# COMPACT_ATOMS: atom_id res chain seq x y z
N MET A 1 -15.01 3.51 -15.34
CA MET A 1 -15.49 3.98 -14.02
C MET A 1 -15.25 2.98 -12.89
N TRP A 2 -15.79 1.75 -12.94
CA TRP A 2 -15.62 0.73 -11.88
C TRP A 2 -14.15 0.41 -11.54
N LEU A 3 -13.25 0.50 -12.51
CA LEU A 3 -11.81 0.30 -12.32
C LEU A 3 -11.17 1.23 -11.28
N TYR A 4 -11.64 2.48 -11.15
CA TYR A 4 -11.15 3.40 -10.11
C TYR A 4 -11.55 2.95 -8.70
N ALA A 5 -12.80 2.50 -8.55
CA ALA A 5 -13.31 2.00 -7.27
C ALA A 5 -12.60 0.71 -6.86
N ILE A 6 -12.42 -0.23 -7.79
CA ILE A 6 -11.71 -1.50 -7.54
C ILE A 6 -10.23 -1.23 -7.22
N ALA A 7 -9.57 -0.32 -7.95
CA ALA A 7 -8.19 0.06 -7.68
C ALA A 7 -8.03 0.72 -6.30
N ALA A 8 -8.96 1.61 -5.91
CA ALA A 8 -8.95 2.22 -4.58
C ALA A 8 -9.18 1.19 -3.46
N LEU A 9 -10.12 0.26 -3.64
CA LEU A 9 -10.38 -0.80 -2.66
C LEU A 9 -9.21 -1.76 -2.53
N GLY A 10 -8.61 -2.19 -3.64
CA GLY A 10 -7.39 -3.01 -3.63
C GLY A 10 -6.23 -2.28 -2.95
N ALA A 11 -6.09 -0.99 -3.22
CA ALA A 11 -5.07 -0.15 -2.62
C ALA A 11 -5.29 0.09 -1.13
N LEU A 12 -6.52 0.10 -0.63
CA LEU A 12 -6.82 0.13 0.81
C LEU A 12 -6.54 -1.22 1.47
N ALA A 13 -6.95 -2.30 0.81
CA ALA A 13 -6.76 -3.66 1.33
C ALA A 13 -5.29 -4.05 1.44
N GLN A 14 -4.40 -3.58 0.54
CA GLN A 14 -2.96 -3.86 0.61
C GLN A 14 -2.27 -3.26 1.85
N TYR A 15 -2.92 -2.31 2.53
CA TYR A 15 -2.45 -1.68 3.76
C TYR A 15 -3.23 -2.12 5.01
N ALA A 16 -4.07 -3.15 4.88
CA ALA A 16 -4.83 -3.69 6.02
C ALA A 16 -3.89 -4.35 7.04
N MET A 17 -4.32 -4.38 8.31
CA MET A 17 -3.54 -5.00 9.39
C MET A 17 -3.48 -6.53 9.29
N SER A 18 -4.46 -7.18 8.64
CA SER A 18 -4.46 -8.64 8.48
C SER A 18 -3.75 -9.06 7.19
N TRP A 19 -2.84 -10.02 7.31
CA TRP A 19 -2.04 -10.51 6.19
C TRP A 19 -2.90 -11.07 5.05
N GLN A 20 -4.05 -11.67 5.37
CA GLN A 20 -4.99 -12.17 4.36
C GLN A 20 -5.57 -11.03 3.51
N LEU A 21 -5.92 -9.90 4.14
CA LEU A 21 -6.44 -8.73 3.43
C LEU A 21 -5.34 -8.05 2.61
N VAL A 22 -4.10 -8.03 3.11
CA VAL A 22 -2.95 -7.52 2.36
C VAL A 22 -2.76 -8.30 1.06
N ILE A 23 -2.73 -9.63 1.12
CA ILE A 23 -2.59 -10.49 -0.08
C ILE A 23 -3.78 -10.28 -1.03
N ALA A 24 -5.00 -10.26 -0.50
CA ALA A 24 -6.19 -10.00 -1.31
C ALA A 24 -6.12 -8.63 -2.02
N GLY A 25 -5.66 -7.58 -1.32
CA GLY A 25 -5.45 -6.25 -1.88
C GLY A 25 -4.43 -6.25 -3.02
N CYS A 26 -3.26 -6.87 -2.80
CA CYS A 26 -2.24 -7.03 -3.83
C CYS A 26 -2.75 -7.76 -5.09
N LEU A 27 -3.57 -8.80 -4.91
CA LEU A 27 -4.19 -9.53 -6.02
C LEU A 27 -5.18 -8.66 -6.79
N VAL A 28 -6.02 -7.89 -6.10
CA VAL A 28 -6.97 -6.96 -6.72
C VAL A 28 -6.24 -5.88 -7.52
N VAL A 29 -5.19 -5.27 -6.95
CA VAL A 29 -4.36 -4.27 -7.63
C VAL A 29 -3.69 -4.87 -8.88
N SER A 30 -3.18 -6.10 -8.79
CA SER A 30 -2.58 -6.82 -9.92
C SER A 30 -3.59 -7.10 -11.03
N PHE A 31 -4.81 -7.53 -10.66
CA PHE A 31 -5.90 -7.76 -11.60
C PHE A 31 -6.34 -6.46 -12.30
N CYS A 32 -6.44 -5.34 -11.56
CA CYS A 32 -6.68 -4.03 -12.15
C CYS A 32 -5.59 -3.66 -13.17
N GLY A 33 -4.32 -3.90 -12.85
CA GLY A 33 -3.21 -3.68 -13.77
C GLY A 33 -3.32 -4.50 -15.06
N PHE A 34 -3.73 -5.76 -14.95
CA PHE A 34 -3.99 -6.61 -16.11
C PHE A 34 -5.14 -6.08 -16.97
N MET A 35 -6.27 -5.73 -16.36
CA MET A 35 -7.42 -5.15 -17.07
C MET A 35 -7.06 -3.85 -17.80
N ILE A 36 -6.24 -2.99 -17.19
CA ILE A 36 -5.75 -1.76 -17.80
C ILE A 36 -4.86 -2.03 -19.00
N LYS A 37 -3.97 -3.03 -18.91
CA LYS A 37 -3.16 -3.45 -20.08
C LYS A 37 -4.04 -3.96 -21.22
N ALA A 38 -5.06 -4.76 -20.91
CA ALA A 38 -6.02 -5.23 -21.91
C ALA A 38 -6.82 -4.08 -22.54
N GLN A 39 -7.28 -3.11 -21.72
CA GLN A 39 -8.01 -1.94 -22.19
C GLN A 39 -7.15 -0.98 -23.03
N ARG A 40 -5.84 -0.89 -22.76
CA ARG A 40 -4.92 -0.07 -23.57
C ARG A 40 -4.83 -0.56 -25.02
N ILE A 41 -5.11 -1.84 -25.27
CA ILE A 41 -5.12 -2.42 -26.62
C ILE A 41 -6.39 -2.00 -27.37
N THR A 42 -7.52 -1.81 -26.68
CA THR A 42 -8.82 -1.52 -27.30
C THR A 42 -9.21 -0.04 -27.28
N ALA A 43 -8.66 0.79 -26.39
CA ALA A 43 -9.09 2.17 -26.16
C ALA A 43 -8.25 3.26 -26.86
N ARG A 44 -7.43 2.91 -27.87
CA ARG A 44 -6.36 3.78 -28.43
C ARG A 44 -6.79 5.18 -28.88
N ASP A 45 -8.04 5.39 -29.31
CA ASP A 45 -8.49 6.66 -29.92
C ASP A 45 -9.68 7.32 -29.19
N THR A 46 -9.82 7.12 -27.89
CA THR A 46 -10.95 7.67 -27.11
C THR A 46 -10.50 8.51 -25.92
N ILE A 47 -11.39 9.35 -25.38
CA ILE A 47 -11.18 10.09 -24.11
C ILE A 47 -10.71 9.14 -22.99
N TYR A 48 -11.14 7.87 -23.05
CA TYR A 48 -10.75 6.82 -22.11
C TYR A 48 -9.27 6.42 -22.16
N ALA A 49 -8.54 6.73 -23.23
CA ALA A 49 -7.10 6.47 -23.30
C ALA A 49 -6.33 7.22 -22.20
N SER A 50 -6.66 8.50 -21.99
CA SER A 50 -6.06 9.34 -20.93
C SER A 50 -6.35 8.79 -19.53
N HIS A 51 -7.56 8.27 -19.29
CA HIS A 51 -7.95 7.62 -18.05
C HIS A 51 -7.24 6.30 -17.79
N VAL A 52 -7.07 5.48 -18.83
CA VAL A 52 -6.33 4.21 -18.76
C VAL A 52 -4.87 4.48 -18.39
N GLU A 53 -4.24 5.47 -19.00
CA GLU A 53 -2.86 5.85 -18.71
C GLU A 53 -2.70 6.49 -17.32
N TRP A 54 -3.61 7.36 -16.90
CA TRP A 54 -3.65 7.87 -15.54
C TRP A 54 -3.76 6.77 -14.49
N THR A 55 -4.64 5.80 -14.72
CA THR A 55 -4.85 4.68 -13.80
C THR A 55 -3.62 3.78 -13.78
N ALA A 56 -3.02 3.49 -14.94
CA ALA A 56 -1.77 2.75 -15.04
C ALA A 56 -0.63 3.43 -14.26
N ASN A 57 -0.47 4.74 -14.43
CA ASN A 57 0.55 5.51 -13.72
C ASN A 57 0.28 5.56 -12.21
N THR A 58 -0.99 5.68 -11.81
CA THR A 58 -1.38 5.64 -10.39
C THR A 58 -1.06 4.28 -9.77
N LEU A 59 -1.37 3.18 -10.46
CA LEU A 59 -0.98 1.83 -10.03
C LEU A 59 0.54 1.67 -9.94
N ARG A 60 1.28 2.20 -10.93
CA ARG A 60 2.73 2.13 -10.98
C ARG A 60 3.37 2.86 -9.81
N ILE A 61 3.00 4.12 -9.58
CA ILE A 61 3.52 4.95 -8.47
C ILE A 61 3.15 4.33 -7.12
N GLY A 62 1.87 3.97 -6.96
CA GLY A 62 1.37 3.45 -5.70
C GLY A 62 1.92 2.08 -5.33
N GLY A 63 2.02 1.16 -6.29
CA GLY A 63 2.48 -0.20 -6.07
C GLY A 63 4.01 -0.35 -6.07
N TYR A 64 4.71 0.25 -7.03
CA TYR A 64 6.16 0.05 -7.16
C TYR A 64 7.01 1.04 -6.35
N TYR A 65 6.47 2.19 -5.97
CA TYR A 65 7.24 3.21 -5.25
C TYR A 65 6.70 3.46 -3.85
N LEU A 66 5.42 3.84 -3.71
CA LEU A 66 4.85 4.21 -2.41
C LEU A 66 4.75 3.03 -1.45
N LEU A 67 4.28 1.87 -1.90
CA LEU A 67 4.17 0.67 -1.07
C LEU A 67 5.53 0.24 -0.49
N PRO A 68 6.58 -0.07 -1.28
CA PRO A 68 7.87 -0.47 -0.73
C PRO A 68 8.52 0.64 0.11
N LEU A 69 8.37 1.92 -0.28
CA LEU A 69 8.89 3.03 0.51
C LEU A 69 8.23 3.09 1.90
N SER A 70 6.90 2.96 1.97
CA SER A 70 6.17 2.96 3.23
C SER A 70 6.54 1.78 4.13
N LEU A 71 6.77 0.60 3.55
CA LEU A 71 7.24 -0.59 4.28
C LEU A 71 8.66 -0.41 4.81
N LEU A 72 9.59 0.07 3.98
CA LEU A 72 10.97 0.32 4.38
C LEU A 72 11.05 1.38 5.49
N LEU A 73 10.29 2.47 5.36
CA LEU A 73 10.21 3.50 6.38
C LEU A 73 9.62 2.97 7.68
N THR A 74 8.56 2.17 7.60
CA THR A 74 7.96 1.51 8.78
C THR A 74 8.98 0.60 9.46
N MET A 75 9.66 -0.27 8.72
CA MET A 75 10.68 -1.17 9.27
C MET A 75 11.82 -0.40 9.94
N TYR A 76 12.32 0.66 9.30
CA TYR A 76 13.39 1.50 9.84
C TYR A 76 12.96 2.21 11.13
N LEU A 77 11.76 2.81 11.16
CA LEU A 77 11.28 3.52 12.34
C LEU A 77 10.93 2.55 13.47
N VAL A 78 10.34 1.40 13.17
CA VAL A 78 10.08 0.37 14.18
C VAL A 78 11.40 -0.11 14.77
N ASP A 79 12.42 -0.43 13.96
CA ASP A 79 13.75 -0.80 14.47
C ASP A 79 14.41 0.29 15.32
N ARG A 80 14.30 1.56 14.90
CA ARG A 80 14.93 2.68 15.61
C ARG A 80 14.24 3.02 16.93
N TYR A 81 12.93 2.86 17.02
CA TYR A 81 12.10 3.33 18.14
C TYR A 81 11.52 2.21 19.02
N THR A 82 11.61 0.96 18.59
CA THR A 82 11.33 -0.22 19.42
C THR A 82 12.64 -0.96 19.63
N ASN A 83 12.92 -1.40 20.86
CA ASN A 83 14.20 -1.99 21.24
C ASN A 83 14.34 -3.44 20.72
N ILE A 84 14.29 -3.61 19.40
CA ILE A 84 14.34 -4.90 18.70
C ILE A 84 15.67 -5.60 18.95
N ASN A 85 16.76 -4.84 19.11
CA ASN A 85 18.06 -5.39 19.50
C ASN A 85 18.02 -6.08 20.89
N GLY A 86 17.24 -5.54 21.84
CA GLY A 86 16.98 -6.18 23.12
C GLY A 86 16.24 -7.51 22.97
N LEU A 87 15.26 -7.57 22.07
CA LEU A 87 14.53 -8.81 21.75
C LEU A 87 15.46 -9.87 21.13
N PHE A 88 16.29 -9.51 20.14
CA PHE A 88 17.24 -10.45 19.53
C PHE A 88 18.24 -11.02 20.53
N ASN A 89 18.74 -10.20 21.46
CA ASN A 89 19.66 -10.66 22.51
C ASN A 89 18.97 -11.59 23.53
N LEU A 90 17.68 -11.35 23.85
CA LEU A 90 16.88 -12.23 24.71
C LEU A 90 16.53 -13.56 24.02
N MET A 91 16.25 -13.53 22.71
CA MET A 91 16.01 -14.75 21.93
C MET A 91 17.29 -15.57 21.72
N ALA A 92 18.44 -14.93 21.56
CA ALA A 92 19.73 -15.60 21.42
C ALA A 92 20.23 -16.25 22.73
N SER A 93 19.79 -15.74 23.89
CA SER A 93 20.13 -16.28 25.22
C SER A 93 19.10 -17.30 25.75
N SER A 94 17.92 -17.35 25.13
CA SER A 94 16.90 -18.38 25.37
C SER A 94 17.39 -19.73 24.82
N ASN A 95 17.65 -20.68 25.71
CA ASN A 95 17.99 -22.07 25.36
C ASN A 95 16.82 -22.77 24.66
N GLY A 96 16.61 -22.52 23.36
CA GLY A 96 15.85 -23.33 22.41
C GLY A 96 14.37 -23.61 22.68
N ASP A 97 13.81 -23.17 23.81
CA ASP A 97 12.42 -23.43 24.17
C ASP A 97 11.50 -22.46 23.43
N LEU A 98 10.84 -22.98 22.40
CA LEU A 98 9.90 -22.28 21.53
C LEU A 98 8.81 -21.56 22.33
N SER A 99 8.36 -22.13 23.45
CA SER A 99 7.30 -21.53 24.27
C SER A 99 7.76 -20.24 24.95
N THR A 100 8.99 -20.23 25.46
CA THR A 100 9.62 -19.08 26.09
C THR A 100 9.93 -17.98 25.07
N GLN A 101 10.33 -18.36 23.85
CA GLN A 101 10.56 -17.40 22.75
C GLN A 101 9.25 -16.73 22.30
N VAL A 102 8.17 -17.50 22.11
CA VAL A 102 6.85 -16.96 21.75
C VAL A 102 6.34 -16.00 22.83
N ASN A 103 6.45 -16.35 24.11
CA ASN A 103 6.01 -15.49 25.21
C ASN A 103 6.82 -14.18 25.28
N THR A 104 8.12 -14.24 24.97
CA THR A 104 9.00 -13.07 24.97
C THR A 104 8.70 -12.12 23.80
N VAL A 105 8.41 -12.67 22.62
CA VAL A 105 7.95 -11.88 21.46
C VAL A 105 6.58 -11.28 21.74
N GLN A 106 5.66 -12.05 22.31
CA GLN A 106 4.31 -11.59 22.67
C GLN A 106 4.35 -10.44 23.68
N SER A 107 5.16 -10.55 24.74
CA SER A 107 5.29 -9.49 25.74
C SER A 107 5.91 -8.23 25.13
N PHE A 108 6.95 -8.38 24.31
CA PHE A 108 7.55 -7.25 23.59
C PHE A 108 6.56 -6.55 22.66
N MET A 109 5.76 -7.33 21.91
CA MET A 109 4.72 -6.79 21.04
C MET A 109 3.64 -6.06 21.83
N ASN A 110 3.22 -6.58 22.98
CA ASN A 110 2.24 -5.92 23.83
C ASN A 110 2.79 -4.60 24.40
N ASP A 111 4.02 -4.61 24.92
CA ASP A 111 4.68 -3.44 25.53
C ASP A 111 4.96 -2.32 24.51
N ASN A 112 5.20 -2.68 23.26
CA ASN A 112 5.48 -1.73 22.18
C ASN A 112 4.30 -1.53 21.22
N SER A 113 3.16 -2.19 21.44
CA SER A 113 2.01 -2.21 20.52
C SER A 113 1.58 -0.81 20.09
N GLN A 114 1.35 0.09 21.06
CA GLN A 114 0.96 1.47 20.78
C GLN A 114 1.99 2.25 19.95
N ARG A 115 3.29 2.00 20.17
CA ARG A 115 4.37 2.67 19.41
C ARG A 115 4.44 2.14 17.99
N ILE A 116 4.34 0.82 17.83
CA ILE A 116 4.32 0.15 16.53
C ILE A 116 3.10 0.62 15.74
N ASP A 117 1.92 0.66 16.36
CA ASP A 117 0.68 1.13 15.72
C ASP A 117 0.79 2.59 15.28
N PHE A 118 1.33 3.46 16.13
CA PHE A 118 1.52 4.87 15.81
C PHE A 118 2.49 5.07 14.64
N ILE A 119 3.65 4.41 14.66
CA ILE A 119 4.66 4.47 13.59
C ILE A 119 4.07 3.93 12.28
N THR A 120 3.40 2.79 12.35
CA THR A 120 2.77 2.13 11.19
C THR A 120 1.71 3.03 10.58
N THR A 121 0.84 3.63 11.41
CA THR A 121 -0.19 4.57 10.96
C THR A 121 0.44 5.77 10.25
N LEU A 122 1.46 6.40 10.85
CA LEU A 122 2.15 7.54 10.24
C LEU A 122 2.78 7.23 8.88
N CYS A 123 3.30 6.02 8.68
CA CYS A 123 3.96 5.63 7.44
C CYS A 123 2.97 5.22 6.34
N ILE A 124 1.84 4.62 6.72
CA ILE A 124 0.86 4.02 5.81
C ILE A 124 -0.26 5.01 5.41
N THR A 125 -0.64 5.91 6.32
CA THR A 125 -1.73 6.86 6.09
C THR A 125 -1.47 7.79 4.90
N PRO A 126 -0.28 8.41 4.72
CA PRO A 126 -0.05 9.30 3.57
C PRO A 126 -0.16 8.58 2.20
N PRO A 127 0.43 7.38 1.99
CA PRO A 127 0.20 6.59 0.79
C PRO A 127 -1.27 6.27 0.52
N ILE A 128 -2.04 5.90 1.55
CA ILE A 128 -3.48 5.64 1.41
C ILE A 128 -4.22 6.89 0.95
N PHE A 129 -3.99 8.04 1.59
CA PHE A 129 -4.63 9.30 1.19
C PHE A 129 -4.28 9.68 -0.24
N TRP A 130 -3.02 9.48 -0.65
CA TRP A 130 -2.59 9.71 -2.02
C TRP A 130 -3.35 8.83 -3.02
N TRP A 131 -3.53 7.54 -2.70
CA TRP A 131 -4.30 6.60 -3.52
C TRP A 131 -5.77 7.01 -3.67
N VAL A 132 -6.44 7.27 -2.56
CA VAL A 132 -7.84 7.68 -2.52
C VAL A 132 -8.03 8.97 -3.32
N TRP A 133 -7.16 9.96 -3.12
CA TRP A 133 -7.20 11.23 -3.85
C TRP A 133 -7.05 11.05 -5.36
N ARG A 134 -6.05 10.28 -5.81
CA ARG A 134 -5.77 10.04 -7.24
C ARG A 134 -6.88 9.27 -7.94
N CYS A 135 -7.44 8.26 -7.27
CA CYS A 135 -8.57 7.49 -7.78
C CYS A 135 -9.85 8.33 -7.82
N TRP A 136 -10.10 9.14 -6.79
CA TRP A 136 -11.22 10.08 -6.74
C TRP A 136 -11.16 11.12 -7.86
N PHE A 137 -10.00 11.76 -8.06
CA PHE A 137 -9.79 12.73 -9.13
C PHE A 137 -10.04 12.11 -10.52
N GLY A 138 -9.51 10.91 -10.76
CA GLY A 138 -9.73 10.19 -12.01
C GLY A 138 -11.20 9.82 -12.23
N LEU A 139 -11.92 9.43 -11.16
CA LEU A 139 -13.35 9.13 -11.22
C LEU A 139 -14.18 10.38 -11.51
N TRP A 140 -13.90 11.50 -10.84
CA TRP A 140 -14.61 12.76 -11.00
C TRP A 140 -14.52 13.27 -12.45
N ARG A 141 -13.31 13.30 -13.04
CA ARG A 141 -13.15 13.67 -14.45
C ARG A 141 -13.84 12.69 -15.40
N ALA A 142 -13.77 11.38 -15.10
CA ALA A 142 -14.45 10.37 -15.91
C ALA A 142 -15.98 10.56 -15.91
N GLN A 143 -16.57 11.03 -14.79
CA GLN A 143 -18.00 11.34 -14.69
C GLN A 143 -18.39 12.55 -15.55
N ASN A 144 -17.50 13.53 -15.67
CA ASN A 144 -17.72 14.70 -16.51
C ASN A 144 -17.35 14.44 -17.99
N SER A 145 -16.93 13.22 -18.35
CA SER A 145 -16.40 12.89 -19.69
C SER A 145 -15.23 13.77 -20.12
N GLU A 146 -14.46 14.27 -19.15
CA GLU A 146 -13.31 15.13 -19.36
C GLU A 146 -12.03 14.28 -19.46
N PRO A 147 -11.15 14.53 -20.44
CA PRO A 147 -9.85 13.89 -20.47
C PRO A 147 -9.03 14.26 -19.24
N ILE A 148 -8.07 13.40 -18.90
CA ILE A 148 -7.06 13.74 -17.90
C ILE A 148 -5.92 14.42 -18.64
N ASP A 149 -5.85 15.74 -18.52
CA ASP A 149 -4.68 16.50 -18.97
C ASP A 149 -3.53 16.10 -18.06
N PHE A 150 -2.45 15.58 -18.64
CA PHE A 150 -1.22 15.37 -17.90
C PHE A 150 -0.62 16.76 -17.64
N PRO A 151 -0.60 17.30 -16.41
CA PRO A 151 0.35 18.35 -16.15
C PRO A 151 1.72 17.65 -16.17
N ASP A 152 2.57 17.99 -17.13
CA ASP A 152 3.97 17.55 -17.24
C ASP A 152 4.83 17.93 -16.00
N ALA A 153 4.23 18.32 -14.88
CA ALA A 153 4.84 19.07 -13.79
C ALA A 153 4.81 18.37 -12.41
N PHE A 154 4.39 17.10 -12.32
CA PHE A 154 4.42 16.37 -11.04
C PHE A 154 4.99 14.95 -11.20
N PHE A 155 6.26 14.89 -11.62
CA PHE A 155 7.19 13.83 -11.25
C PHE A 155 8.30 14.44 -10.40
#